data_AF-A0A933JIU9-F1
#
_entry.id   AF-A0A933JIU9-F1
#
_cell.length_a   1.000
_cell.length_b   1.000
_cell.length_c   1.000
_cell.angle_alpha   90.00
_cell.angle_beta   90.00
_cell.angle_gamma   90.00
#
_symmetry.space_group_name_H-M   'P 1'
#
loop_
_entity.id
_entity.type
_entity.pdbx_description
1 polymer ?
#
loop_
_entity_poly.entity_id
_entity_poly.type
_entity_poly.pdbx_seq_one_letter_code
_entity_poly.pdbx_strand_id
1 'polypeptide(L)'
;MSLRTAPRDQIVSRVATQVVKEAVAASGKGGVLSKAEQEKLKQSNLLRDAAQELRWAAGKGAVVRLDPWVDAAMAKVTGAVESVDKPGRGHGTISRAEARTAVATKGDAGARIGRAYEVLTGTTLESKGAVSPKLQQAVQELVENQKFSVLSVLRGSEPTAWVQSKIEGTLEKWGGDGLMASGRIKVGSETVHVGTATTWAGSKLTELVGFFDKEGRPLVRAQIERDDETFALQLRSMSLDGKPQTLIASSPGDVQAPPAEWVTGLEAELKAKYENGDDLGTRIKRAELPPTVRAAFEFAERNTPDGVGLEKMTFQGKTAYAIHDYSCVSSVAIFSEEGKKLFSFVS
;
A
#
# COMPACT_ATOMS: atom_id res chain seq x y z
N MET A 1 42.06 -12.52 -8.37
CA MET A 1 40.80 -12.03 -8.99
C MET A 1 40.68 -10.54 -8.71
N SER A 2 40.69 -9.68 -9.72
CA SER A 2 40.50 -8.23 -9.52
C SER A 2 39.10 -7.99 -8.97
N LEU A 3 38.98 -7.36 -7.80
CA LEU A 3 37.72 -6.85 -7.29
C LEU A 3 37.22 -5.81 -8.31
N ARG A 4 36.17 -6.14 -9.08
CA ARG A 4 35.59 -5.23 -10.06
C ARG A 4 34.83 -4.14 -9.30
N THR A 5 35.43 -2.96 -9.19
CA THR A 5 34.80 -1.75 -8.68
C THR A 5 34.58 -0.78 -9.85
N ALA A 6 33.66 0.17 -9.70
CA ALA A 6 33.42 1.23 -10.67
C ALA A 6 33.61 2.59 -10.01
N PRO A 7 34.25 3.57 -10.67
CA PRO A 7 34.38 4.92 -10.12
C PRO A 7 33.01 5.55 -9.86
N ARG A 8 32.85 6.15 -8.68
CA ARG A 8 31.61 6.75 -8.17
C ARG A 8 31.14 7.88 -9.09
N ASP A 9 32.06 8.74 -9.47
CA ASP A 9 31.86 9.86 -10.40
C ASP A 9 31.35 9.38 -11.76
N GLN A 10 31.88 8.27 -12.28
CA GLN A 10 31.43 7.70 -13.55
C GLN A 10 30.02 7.09 -13.45
N ILE A 11 29.68 6.47 -12.33
CA ILE A 11 28.31 6.00 -12.07
C ILE A 11 27.35 7.20 -12.06
N VAL A 12 27.65 8.22 -11.26
CA VAL A 12 26.80 9.42 -11.14
C VAL A 12 26.67 10.13 -12.48
N SER A 13 27.76 10.29 -13.24
CA SER A 13 27.77 10.93 -14.56
C SER A 13 26.90 10.18 -15.59
N ARG A 14 26.95 8.84 -15.60
CA ARG A 14 26.08 8.02 -16.47
C ARG A 14 24.62 8.15 -16.09
N VAL A 15 24.31 8.12 -14.79
CA VAL A 15 22.93 8.32 -14.32
C VAL A 15 22.46 9.73 -14.67
N ALA A 16 23.28 10.76 -14.48
CA ALA A 16 22.97 12.14 -14.86
C ALA A 16 22.62 12.26 -16.34
N THR A 17 23.42 11.66 -17.23
CA THR A 17 23.15 11.65 -18.68
C THR A 17 21.78 11.05 -18.99
N GLN A 18 21.43 9.95 -18.32
CA GLN A 18 20.13 9.29 -18.49
C GLN A 18 18.98 10.15 -17.94
N VAL A 19 19.14 10.72 -16.74
CA VAL A 19 18.14 11.57 -16.07
C VAL A 19 17.86 12.82 -16.89
N VAL A 20 18.89 13.50 -17.40
CA VAL A 20 18.74 14.67 -18.29
C VAL A 20 17.97 14.29 -19.55
N LYS A 21 18.34 13.19 -20.21
CA LYS A 21 17.66 12.73 -21.43
C LYS A 21 16.18 12.47 -21.20
N GLU A 22 15.84 11.80 -20.09
CA GLU A 22 14.45 11.50 -19.73
C GLU A 22 13.68 12.75 -19.31
N ALA A 23 14.31 13.66 -18.56
CA ALA A 23 13.71 14.92 -18.14
C ALA A 23 13.40 15.82 -19.34
N VAL A 24 14.31 15.91 -20.31
CA VAL A 24 14.08 16.65 -21.57
C VAL A 24 12.92 16.04 -22.35
N ALA A 25 12.89 14.70 -22.47
CA ALA A 25 11.83 14.01 -23.20
C ALA A 25 10.44 14.16 -22.53
N ALA A 26 10.42 14.35 -21.21
CA ALA A 26 9.21 14.55 -20.43
C ALA A 26 8.80 16.03 -20.31
N SER A 27 9.74 16.96 -20.47
CA SER A 27 9.48 18.40 -20.36
C SER A 27 8.72 18.91 -21.58
N GLY A 28 7.77 19.81 -21.35
CA GLY A 28 7.01 20.47 -22.40
C GLY A 28 7.77 21.61 -23.07
N LYS A 29 7.03 22.40 -23.85
CA LYS A 29 7.57 23.56 -24.56
C LYS A 29 8.22 24.54 -23.56
N GLY A 30 9.49 24.86 -23.80
CA GLY A 30 10.27 25.80 -22.95
C GLY A 30 10.96 25.16 -21.75
N GLY A 31 11.11 23.82 -21.70
CA GLY A 31 11.85 23.15 -20.62
C GLY A 31 11.11 23.18 -19.27
N VAL A 32 9.78 23.24 -19.32
CA VAL A 32 8.90 23.25 -18.15
C VAL A 32 8.09 21.97 -18.15
N LEU A 33 8.05 21.30 -16.99
CA LEU A 33 7.18 20.16 -16.77
C LEU A 33 5.81 20.65 -16.27
N SER A 34 4.77 20.48 -17.09
CA SER A 34 3.38 20.71 -16.68
C SER A 34 2.87 19.59 -15.75
N LYS A 35 1.73 19.82 -15.08
CA LYS A 35 1.08 18.76 -14.28
C LYS A 35 0.63 17.58 -15.16
N ALA A 36 0.05 17.87 -16.31
CA ALA A 36 -0.39 16.84 -17.26
C ALA A 36 0.78 16.00 -17.81
N GLU A 37 1.95 16.61 -18.01
CA GLU A 37 3.16 15.86 -18.40
C GLU A 37 3.73 15.03 -17.24
N GLN A 38 3.72 15.58 -16.02
CA GLN A 38 4.10 14.81 -14.83
C GLN A 38 3.20 13.59 -14.62
N GLU A 39 1.91 13.71 -14.88
CA GLU A 39 0.96 12.60 -14.75
C GLU A 39 1.27 11.45 -15.72
N LYS A 40 1.87 11.74 -16.88
CA LYS A 40 2.35 10.74 -17.85
C LYS A 40 3.62 10.02 -17.40
N LEU A 41 4.38 10.60 -16.46
CA LEU A 41 5.52 9.92 -15.87
C LEU A 41 5.02 8.80 -14.97
N LYS A 42 5.68 7.63 -15.06
CA LYS A 42 5.41 6.49 -14.20
C LYS A 42 5.49 6.90 -12.72
N GLN A 43 4.61 6.32 -11.90
CA GLN A 43 4.47 6.71 -10.49
C GLN A 43 5.71 6.42 -9.64
N SER A 44 6.49 5.37 -9.96
CA SER A 44 7.75 5.03 -9.30
C SER A 44 8.99 5.59 -10.02
N ASN A 45 8.84 6.74 -10.68
CA ASN A 45 9.91 7.38 -11.42
C ASN A 45 10.60 8.43 -10.54
N LEU A 46 11.93 8.30 -10.41
CA LEU A 46 12.81 9.29 -9.78
C LEU A 46 12.45 10.75 -10.18
N LEU A 47 12.17 10.96 -11.46
CA LEU A 47 11.79 12.26 -12.02
C LEU A 47 10.41 12.72 -11.53
N ARG A 48 9.42 11.83 -11.43
CA ARG A 48 8.09 12.21 -10.94
C ARG A 48 8.15 12.66 -9.49
N ASP A 49 8.88 11.93 -8.65
CA ASP A 49 9.03 12.23 -7.22
C ASP A 49 9.76 13.55 -7.01
N ALA A 50 10.86 13.79 -7.75
CA ALA A 50 11.58 15.06 -7.70
C ALA A 50 10.70 16.26 -8.10
N ALA A 51 9.86 16.09 -9.12
CA ALA A 51 8.93 17.13 -9.55
C ALA A 51 7.81 17.40 -8.52
N GLN A 52 7.41 16.39 -7.76
CA GLN A 52 6.40 16.52 -6.72
C GLN A 52 6.95 17.26 -5.50
N GLU A 53 8.17 16.92 -5.06
CA GLU A 53 8.86 17.62 -3.98
C GLU A 53 9.08 19.11 -4.29
N LEU A 54 9.53 19.43 -5.51
CA LEU A 54 9.69 20.82 -5.92
C LEU A 54 8.37 21.60 -5.86
N ARG A 55 7.25 20.98 -6.27
CA ARG A 55 5.94 21.63 -6.20
C ARG A 55 5.44 21.78 -4.77
N TRP A 56 5.71 20.82 -3.90
CA TRP A 56 5.38 20.93 -2.48
C TRP A 56 6.19 22.02 -1.80
N ALA A 57 7.49 22.10 -2.06
CA ALA A 57 8.37 23.10 -1.46
C ALA A 57 8.04 24.53 -1.92
N ALA A 58 7.70 24.73 -3.20
CA ALA A 58 7.42 26.05 -3.76
C ALA A 58 5.94 26.49 -3.67
N GLY A 59 5.03 25.61 -3.24
CA GLY A 59 3.63 25.94 -2.99
C GLY A 59 2.75 26.02 -4.24
N LYS A 60 1.54 26.58 -4.08
CA LYS A 60 0.49 26.59 -5.11
C LYS A 60 0.94 27.42 -6.33
N GLY A 61 0.96 26.80 -7.50
CA GLY A 61 1.38 27.45 -8.76
C GLY A 61 2.85 27.26 -9.12
N ALA A 62 3.60 26.48 -8.34
CA ALA A 62 5.00 26.18 -8.61
C ALA A 62 5.26 25.63 -10.02
N VAL A 63 6.24 26.24 -10.69
CA VAL A 63 6.70 25.84 -12.03
C VAL A 63 7.92 24.94 -11.87
N VAL A 64 7.85 23.73 -12.44
CA VAL A 64 8.98 22.79 -12.44
C VAL A 64 9.79 23.01 -13.72
N ARG A 65 10.90 23.74 -13.59
CA ARG A 65 11.86 23.96 -14.68
C ARG A 65 12.84 22.80 -14.78
N LEU A 66 13.38 22.57 -15.97
CA LEU A 66 14.25 21.44 -16.28
C LEU A 66 15.47 21.34 -15.35
N ASP A 67 16.26 22.41 -15.20
CA ASP A 67 17.51 22.33 -14.43
C ASP A 67 17.26 22.05 -12.92
N PRO A 68 16.39 22.81 -12.21
CA PRO A 68 16.07 22.50 -10.82
C PRO A 68 15.49 21.10 -10.63
N TRP A 69 14.78 20.60 -11.64
CA TRP A 69 14.19 19.27 -11.62
C TRP A 69 15.23 18.17 -11.75
N VAL A 70 16.16 18.31 -12.71
CA VAL A 70 17.30 17.41 -12.85
C VAL A 70 18.15 17.43 -11.58
N ASP A 71 18.42 18.60 -11.02
CA ASP A 71 19.20 18.74 -9.78
C ASP A 71 18.54 18.02 -8.61
N ALA A 72 17.22 18.18 -8.42
CA ALA A 72 16.47 17.48 -7.38
C ALA A 72 16.50 15.95 -7.56
N ALA A 73 16.37 15.47 -8.81
CA ALA A 73 16.49 14.04 -9.12
C ALA A 73 17.92 13.52 -8.85
N MET A 74 18.94 14.31 -9.22
CA MET A 74 20.33 13.95 -9.01
C MET A 74 20.74 14.00 -7.54
N ALA A 75 20.16 14.88 -6.72
CA ALA A 75 20.37 14.88 -5.28
C ALA A 75 19.95 13.54 -4.64
N LYS A 76 18.83 12.95 -5.09
CA LYS A 76 18.39 11.63 -4.65
C LYS A 76 19.32 10.50 -5.09
N VAL A 77 19.85 10.58 -6.31
CA VAL A 77 20.85 9.63 -6.81
C VAL A 77 22.14 9.73 -5.99
N THR A 78 22.63 10.94 -5.75
CA THR A 78 23.82 11.19 -4.94
C THR A 78 23.63 10.66 -3.52
N GLY A 79 22.51 10.96 -2.86
CA GLY A 79 22.20 10.41 -1.54
C GLY A 79 22.07 8.88 -1.52
N ALA A 80 21.51 8.28 -2.59
CA ALA A 80 21.44 6.83 -2.71
C ALA A 80 22.84 6.19 -2.82
N VAL A 81 23.74 6.78 -3.62
CA VAL A 81 25.13 6.33 -3.75
C VAL A 81 25.90 6.52 -2.43
N GLU A 82 25.79 7.68 -1.80
CA GLU A 82 26.49 7.99 -0.54
C GLU A 82 26.04 7.07 0.59
N SER A 83 24.76 6.71 0.63
CA SER A 83 24.24 5.81 1.66
C SER A 83 24.71 4.36 1.55
N VAL A 84 25.31 3.96 0.41
CA VAL A 84 25.88 2.62 0.23
C VAL A 84 27.41 2.64 0.18
N ASP A 85 28.03 3.81 -0.02
CA ASP A 85 29.48 4.02 0.00
C ASP A 85 29.98 4.02 1.45
N LYS A 86 30.62 2.92 1.90
CA LYS A 86 31.08 2.80 3.29
C LYS A 86 32.43 3.50 3.50
N PRO A 87 32.58 4.35 4.54
CA PRO A 87 33.86 4.99 4.84
C PRO A 87 34.96 3.94 5.14
N GLY A 88 36.12 4.10 4.50
CA GLY A 88 37.35 3.33 4.78
C GLY A 88 37.73 2.21 3.80
N ARG A 89 36.98 1.95 2.72
CA ARG A 89 37.29 0.85 1.74
C ARG A 89 37.59 1.27 0.30
N GLY A 90 37.87 2.54 0.04
CA GLY A 90 38.20 3.05 -1.30
C GLY A 90 37.29 4.21 -1.68
N HIS A 91 37.60 5.39 -1.13
CA HIS A 91 36.92 6.63 -1.48
C HIS A 91 36.89 6.81 -2.99
N GLY A 92 35.68 6.93 -3.54
CA GLY A 92 35.48 7.20 -4.97
C GLY A 92 35.24 5.97 -5.85
N THR A 93 35.09 4.76 -5.30
CA THR A 93 34.64 3.60 -6.09
C THR A 93 33.51 2.84 -5.41
N ILE A 94 32.57 2.32 -6.20
CA ILE A 94 31.46 1.47 -5.77
C ILE A 94 31.78 0.02 -6.09
N SER A 95 31.67 -0.86 -5.10
CA SER A 95 31.82 -2.30 -5.25
C SER A 95 30.53 -2.97 -5.72
N ARG A 96 30.64 -4.22 -6.19
CA ARG A 96 29.47 -5.05 -6.57
C ARG A 96 28.45 -5.19 -5.44
N ALA A 97 28.91 -5.30 -4.20
CA ALA A 97 28.04 -5.48 -3.04
C ALA A 97 27.25 -4.20 -2.73
N GLU A 98 27.90 -3.04 -2.84
CA GLU A 98 27.29 -1.73 -2.62
C GLU A 98 26.30 -1.40 -3.74
N ALA A 99 26.67 -1.69 -5.01
CA ALA A 99 25.74 -1.57 -6.14
C ALA A 99 24.51 -2.47 -5.97
N ARG A 100 24.67 -3.73 -5.52
CA ARG A 100 23.53 -4.60 -5.18
C ARG A 100 22.67 -4.03 -4.06
N THR A 101 23.30 -3.47 -3.04
CA THR A 101 22.60 -2.87 -1.90
C THR A 101 21.78 -1.66 -2.35
N ALA A 102 22.33 -0.82 -3.24
CA ALA A 102 21.62 0.29 -3.83
C ALA A 102 20.38 -0.19 -4.59
N VAL A 103 20.53 -1.18 -5.48
CA VAL A 103 19.40 -1.75 -6.23
C VAL A 103 18.32 -2.30 -5.29
N ALA A 104 18.71 -2.97 -4.21
CA ALA A 104 17.77 -3.60 -3.28
C ALA A 104 17.02 -2.60 -2.37
N THR A 105 17.58 -1.41 -2.12
CA THR A 105 17.09 -0.53 -1.03
C THR A 105 16.75 0.90 -1.46
N LYS A 106 17.07 1.32 -2.69
CA LYS A 106 16.97 2.73 -3.13
C LYS A 106 16.02 2.97 -4.31
N GLY A 107 15.08 2.05 -4.56
CA GLY A 107 14.06 2.21 -5.61
C GLY A 107 14.65 2.45 -7.01
N ASP A 108 14.05 3.36 -7.78
CA ASP A 108 14.50 3.67 -9.15
C ASP A 108 15.93 4.28 -9.19
N ALA A 109 16.30 5.08 -8.19
CA ALA A 109 17.68 5.59 -8.07
C ALA A 109 18.67 4.43 -7.93
N GLY A 110 18.36 3.46 -7.07
CA GLY A 110 19.14 2.23 -6.91
C GLY A 110 19.25 1.40 -8.20
N ALA A 111 18.14 1.26 -8.94
CA ALA A 111 18.12 0.56 -10.21
C ALA A 111 19.00 1.23 -11.27
N ARG A 112 19.00 2.57 -11.34
CA ARG A 112 19.87 3.33 -12.24
C ARG A 112 21.34 3.19 -11.87
N ILE A 113 21.67 3.25 -10.58
CA ILE A 113 23.02 2.99 -10.05
C ILE A 113 23.49 1.58 -10.45
N GLY A 114 22.64 0.57 -10.26
CA GLY A 114 22.92 -0.80 -10.65
C GLY A 114 23.22 -0.96 -12.14
N ARG A 115 22.36 -0.43 -13.01
CA ARG A 115 22.58 -0.46 -14.47
C ARG A 115 23.87 0.26 -14.87
N ALA A 116 24.14 1.43 -14.31
CA ALA A 116 25.38 2.17 -14.58
C ALA A 116 26.61 1.36 -14.16
N TYR A 117 26.56 0.68 -13.01
CA TYR A 117 27.62 -0.22 -12.55
C TYR A 117 27.81 -1.42 -13.49
N GLU A 118 26.74 -2.08 -13.93
CA GLU A 118 26.80 -3.22 -14.86
C GLU A 118 27.45 -2.82 -16.19
N VAL A 119 27.07 -1.66 -16.73
CA VAL A 119 27.65 -1.10 -17.96
C VAL A 119 29.14 -0.78 -17.80
N LEU A 120 29.54 -0.21 -16.67
CA LEU A 120 30.94 0.16 -16.41
C LEU A 120 31.85 -1.05 -16.16
N THR A 121 31.32 -2.09 -15.52
CA THR A 121 32.13 -3.24 -15.07
C THR A 121 31.97 -4.50 -15.91
N GLY A 122 31.03 -4.50 -16.86
CA GLY A 122 30.65 -5.69 -17.64
C GLY A 122 30.18 -6.86 -16.76
N THR A 123 29.78 -6.58 -15.52
CA THR A 123 29.44 -7.59 -14.52
C THR A 123 27.97 -7.49 -14.21
N THR A 124 27.21 -8.51 -14.57
CA THR A 124 25.79 -8.58 -14.20
C THR A 124 25.68 -8.64 -12.68
N LEU A 125 24.89 -7.74 -12.12
CA LEU A 125 24.39 -7.86 -10.76
C LEU A 125 23.35 -8.98 -10.82
N GLU A 126 23.78 -10.25 -10.72
CA GLU A 126 22.83 -11.37 -10.67
C GLU A 126 21.74 -11.02 -9.67
N SER A 127 20.50 -10.99 -10.14
CA SER A 127 19.31 -10.56 -9.42
C SER A 127 18.86 -11.57 -8.37
N LYS A 128 19.80 -12.28 -7.74
CA LYS A 128 19.56 -12.94 -6.45
C LYS A 128 19.63 -11.83 -5.41
N GLY A 129 18.49 -11.24 -5.06
CA GLY A 129 18.40 -10.32 -3.93
C GLY A 129 17.72 -8.96 -4.21
N ALA A 130 17.64 -8.48 -5.46
CA ALA A 130 16.84 -7.29 -5.79
C ALA A 130 15.38 -7.63 -6.12
N VAL A 131 14.44 -6.85 -5.59
CA VAL A 131 13.03 -6.86 -5.97
C VAL A 131 12.90 -6.47 -7.44
N SER A 132 12.11 -7.22 -8.22
CA SER A 132 11.84 -6.90 -9.63
C SER A 132 11.00 -5.62 -9.73
N PRO A 133 11.51 -4.53 -10.35
CA PRO A 133 10.74 -3.29 -10.48
C PRO A 133 9.46 -3.48 -11.29
N LYS A 134 9.48 -4.40 -12.26
CA LYS A 134 8.31 -4.77 -13.07
C LYS A 134 7.25 -5.45 -12.21
N LEU A 135 7.65 -6.37 -11.34
CA LEU A 135 6.73 -7.05 -10.43
C LEU A 135 6.18 -6.06 -9.39
N GLN A 136 7.02 -5.23 -8.81
CA GLN A 136 6.61 -4.17 -7.88
C GLN A 136 5.56 -3.25 -8.52
N GLN A 137 5.79 -2.80 -9.76
CA GLN A 137 4.84 -1.99 -10.50
C GLN A 137 3.51 -2.74 -10.74
N ALA A 138 3.57 -4.00 -11.19
CA ALA A 138 2.36 -4.79 -11.44
C ALA A 138 1.53 -5.05 -10.17
N VAL A 139 2.19 -5.20 -9.02
CA VAL A 139 1.52 -5.31 -7.71
C VAL A 139 0.89 -3.98 -7.32
N GLN A 140 1.58 -2.86 -7.52
CA GLN A 140 1.03 -1.53 -7.24
C GLN A 140 -0.25 -1.29 -8.07
N GLU A 141 -0.21 -1.56 -9.37
CA GLU A 141 -1.36 -1.46 -10.27
C GLU A 141 -2.51 -2.38 -9.84
N LEU A 142 -2.20 -3.59 -9.34
CA LEU A 142 -3.21 -4.50 -8.81
C LEU A 142 -3.92 -3.90 -7.60
N VAL A 143 -3.17 -3.37 -6.62
CA VAL A 143 -3.74 -2.76 -5.41
C VAL A 143 -4.63 -1.57 -5.77
N GLU A 144 -4.18 -0.73 -6.70
CA GLU A 144 -4.93 0.45 -7.14
C GLU A 144 -6.24 0.09 -7.85
N ASN A 145 -6.21 -0.93 -8.70
CA ASN A 145 -7.38 -1.38 -9.44
C ASN A 145 -8.38 -2.15 -8.55
N GLN A 146 -7.88 -3.00 -7.64
CA GLN A 146 -8.72 -3.85 -6.80
C GLN A 146 -9.20 -3.15 -5.52
N LYS A 147 -8.55 -2.05 -5.10
CA LYS A 147 -8.93 -1.28 -3.90
C LYS A 147 -9.03 -2.21 -2.67
N PHE A 148 -10.09 -2.09 -1.87
CA PHE A 148 -10.33 -2.95 -0.71
C PHE A 148 -10.44 -4.44 -1.07
N SER A 149 -10.94 -4.76 -2.27
CA SER A 149 -11.11 -6.15 -2.70
C SER A 149 -9.80 -6.88 -2.96
N VAL A 150 -8.64 -6.19 -2.96
CA VAL A 150 -7.32 -6.83 -3.10
C VAL A 150 -7.06 -7.86 -2.00
N LEU A 151 -7.61 -7.63 -0.81
CA LEU A 151 -7.48 -8.53 0.34
C LEU A 151 -8.48 -9.69 0.31
N SER A 152 -9.50 -9.59 -0.53
CA SER A 152 -10.48 -10.65 -0.66
C SER A 152 -10.03 -11.83 -1.55
N VAL A 153 -8.86 -11.70 -2.18
CA VAL A 153 -8.25 -12.69 -3.08
C VAL A 153 -7.15 -13.49 -2.37
N LEU A 154 -6.97 -13.32 -1.05
CA LEU A 154 -5.99 -14.09 -0.27
C LEU A 154 -6.37 -15.58 -0.30
N ARG A 155 -5.77 -16.35 -1.21
CA ARG A 155 -5.92 -17.80 -1.25
C ARG A 155 -4.99 -18.44 -0.23
N GLY A 156 -5.57 -19.29 0.63
CA GLY A 156 -4.98 -19.97 1.80
C GLY A 156 -3.91 -21.02 1.51
N SER A 157 -3.06 -20.78 0.52
CA SER A 157 -1.87 -21.59 0.34
C SER A 157 -0.73 -20.88 1.09
N GLU A 158 -0.29 -21.47 2.20
CA GLU A 158 0.67 -20.86 3.12
C GLU A 158 2.01 -20.55 2.41
N PRO A 159 2.69 -19.44 2.77
CA PRO A 159 4.10 -19.25 2.40
C PRO A 159 4.94 -20.41 2.96
N THR A 160 6.17 -20.59 2.47
CA THR A 160 7.11 -21.42 3.22
C THR A 160 7.39 -20.75 4.57
N ALA A 161 7.65 -21.52 5.62
CA ALA A 161 7.90 -20.99 6.97
C ALA A 161 8.95 -19.87 7.01
N TRP A 162 9.99 -19.98 6.17
CA TRP A 162 11.01 -18.94 6.02
C TRP A 162 10.47 -17.64 5.38
N VAL A 163 9.63 -17.72 4.33
CA VAL A 163 8.99 -16.53 3.76
C VAL A 163 8.05 -15.89 4.77
N GLN A 164 7.29 -16.70 5.50
CA GLN A 164 6.36 -16.23 6.53
C GLN A 164 7.09 -15.47 7.64
N SER A 165 8.19 -16.02 8.18
CA SER A 165 9.01 -15.33 9.20
C SER A 165 9.56 -13.99 8.71
N LYS A 166 9.93 -13.88 7.43
CA LYS A 166 10.35 -12.61 6.84
C LYS A 166 9.22 -11.59 6.70
N ILE A 167 8.03 -12.05 6.32
CA ILE A 167 6.84 -11.22 6.19
C ILE A 167 6.50 -10.66 7.57
N GLU A 168 6.37 -11.53 8.57
CA GLU A 168 6.09 -11.18 9.96
C GLU A 168 7.11 -10.16 10.49
N GLY A 169 8.41 -10.47 10.43
CA GLY A 169 9.46 -9.54 10.88
C GLY A 169 9.57 -8.25 10.07
N THR A 170 8.94 -8.15 8.88
CA THR A 170 8.83 -6.89 8.14
C THR A 170 7.59 -6.09 8.59
N LEU A 171 6.46 -6.75 8.82
CA LEU A 171 5.24 -6.13 9.34
C LEU A 171 5.44 -5.59 10.76
N GLU A 172 6.16 -6.30 11.63
CA GLU A 172 6.57 -5.82 12.96
C GLU A 172 7.41 -4.55 12.87
N LYS A 173 8.40 -4.51 11.95
CA LYS A 173 9.21 -3.29 11.70
C LYS A 173 8.39 -2.12 11.18
N TRP A 174 7.27 -2.40 10.53
CA TRP A 174 6.32 -1.40 10.09
C TRP A 174 5.35 -0.94 11.19
N GLY A 175 5.44 -1.54 12.38
CA GLY A 175 4.66 -1.21 13.57
C GLY A 175 3.45 -2.11 13.81
N GLY A 176 3.33 -3.24 13.11
CA GLY A 176 2.23 -4.18 13.31
C GLY A 176 2.43 -5.10 14.52
N ASP A 177 1.36 -5.38 15.25
CA ASP A 177 1.34 -6.21 16.47
C ASP A 177 1.29 -7.72 16.17
N GLY A 178 1.88 -8.15 15.06
CA GLY A 178 1.90 -9.55 14.60
C GLY A 178 1.18 -9.80 13.28
N LEU A 179 1.45 -10.95 12.67
CA LEU A 179 0.85 -11.38 11.41
C LEU A 179 -0.60 -11.87 11.63
N MET A 180 -1.58 -11.12 11.12
CA MET A 180 -3.01 -11.44 11.26
C MET A 180 -3.48 -12.42 10.18
N ALA A 181 -3.18 -12.12 8.92
CA ALA A 181 -3.49 -12.99 7.81
C ALA A 181 -2.32 -13.06 6.84
N SER A 182 -2.16 -14.21 6.18
CA SER A 182 -1.23 -14.34 5.07
C SER A 182 -1.81 -15.16 3.94
N GLY A 183 -1.31 -14.91 2.74
CA GLY A 183 -1.77 -15.61 1.55
C GLY A 183 -0.88 -15.39 0.35
N ARG A 184 -1.34 -15.88 -0.80
CA ARG A 184 -0.66 -15.71 -2.08
C ARG A 184 -1.62 -15.26 -3.15
N ILE A 185 -1.11 -14.39 -4.02
CA ILE A 185 -1.78 -13.94 -5.24
C ILE A 185 -0.88 -14.15 -6.45
N LYS A 186 -1.49 -14.29 -7.62
CA LYS A 186 -0.77 -14.37 -8.90
C LYS A 186 -0.80 -13.03 -9.59
N VAL A 187 0.37 -12.53 -9.98
CA VAL A 187 0.52 -11.29 -10.75
C VAL A 187 1.31 -11.62 -12.01
N GLY A 188 0.58 -11.80 -13.11
CA GLY A 188 1.13 -12.42 -14.32
C GLY A 188 1.60 -13.85 -14.04
N SER A 189 2.85 -14.16 -14.36
CA SER A 189 3.49 -15.45 -14.07
C SER A 189 4.05 -15.56 -12.64
N GLU A 190 4.16 -14.45 -11.93
CA GLU A 190 4.84 -14.38 -10.64
C GLU A 190 3.89 -14.70 -9.48
N THR A 191 4.44 -15.26 -8.40
CA THR A 191 3.75 -15.44 -7.12
C THR A 191 4.13 -14.29 -6.20
N VAL A 192 3.12 -13.62 -5.66
CA VAL A 192 3.26 -12.55 -4.67
C VAL A 192 2.65 -13.05 -3.37
N HIS A 193 3.42 -12.99 -2.30
CA HIS A 193 2.94 -13.25 -0.95
C HIS A 193 2.33 -11.99 -0.38
N VAL A 194 1.28 -12.14 0.40
CA VAL A 194 0.61 -11.02 1.05
C VAL A 194 0.54 -11.34 2.53
N GLY A 195 0.80 -10.34 3.36
CA GLY A 195 0.64 -10.43 4.81
C GLY A 195 -0.06 -9.18 5.32
N THR A 196 -0.91 -9.34 6.32
CA THR A 196 -1.54 -8.24 7.02
C THR A 196 -1.16 -8.27 8.49
N ALA A 197 -1.06 -7.09 9.09
CA ALA A 197 -0.87 -6.91 10.52
C ALA A 197 -1.72 -5.73 10.96
N THR A 198 -2.15 -5.69 12.21
CA THR A 198 -2.88 -4.55 12.75
C THR A 198 -2.01 -3.78 13.74
N THR A 199 -2.32 -2.50 13.91
CA THR A 199 -1.79 -1.67 14.99
C THR A 199 -2.90 -0.79 15.53
N TRP A 200 -2.89 -0.59 16.84
CA TRP A 200 -3.87 0.22 17.56
C TRP A 200 -3.28 1.55 17.98
N ALA A 201 -3.94 2.64 17.62
CA ALA A 201 -3.61 3.99 18.09
C ALA A 201 -4.87 4.68 18.62
N GLY A 202 -5.15 4.56 19.92
CA GLY A 202 -6.38 5.06 20.52
C GLY A 202 -7.62 4.32 19.98
N SER A 203 -8.58 5.05 19.41
CA SER A 203 -9.80 4.51 18.79
C SER A 203 -9.66 4.20 17.29
N LYS A 204 -8.44 4.19 16.75
CA LYS A 204 -8.17 3.90 15.35
C LYS A 204 -7.45 2.57 15.20
N LEU A 205 -8.12 1.65 14.53
CA LEU A 205 -7.53 0.41 14.04
C LEU A 205 -6.89 0.66 12.67
N THR A 206 -5.60 0.35 12.56
CA THR A 206 -4.86 0.45 11.31
C THR A 206 -4.42 -0.94 10.87
N GLU A 207 -4.85 -1.38 9.70
CA GLU A 207 -4.37 -2.61 9.07
C GLU A 207 -3.23 -2.27 8.10
N LEU A 208 -2.03 -2.76 8.40
CA LEU A 208 -0.88 -2.74 7.52
C LEU A 208 -0.99 -3.90 6.55
N VAL A 209 -0.83 -3.62 5.25
CA VAL A 209 -0.86 -4.63 4.19
C VAL A 209 0.49 -4.64 3.49
N GLY A 210 1.18 -5.76 3.55
CA GLY A 210 2.44 -5.98 2.84
C GLY A 210 2.28 -6.94 1.68
N PHE A 211 2.85 -6.58 0.54
CA PHE A 211 3.02 -7.47 -0.61
C PHE A 211 4.50 -7.79 -0.76
N PHE A 212 4.81 -9.06 -0.99
CA PHE A 212 6.17 -9.57 -0.97
C PHE A 212 6.41 -10.50 -2.14
N ASP A 213 7.63 -10.55 -2.65
CA ASP A 213 7.97 -11.56 -3.66
C ASP A 213 8.21 -12.95 -3.04
N LYS A 214 8.53 -13.92 -3.89
CA LYS A 214 8.84 -15.30 -3.52
C LYS A 214 9.97 -15.47 -2.49
N GLU A 215 10.76 -14.43 -2.25
CA GLU A 215 11.86 -14.44 -1.28
C GLU A 215 11.51 -13.70 0.04
N GLY A 216 10.25 -13.25 0.17
CA GLY A 216 9.76 -12.49 1.32
C GLY A 216 10.25 -11.04 1.35
N ARG A 217 10.66 -10.47 0.19
CA ARG A 217 11.10 -9.07 0.11
C ARG A 217 9.92 -8.15 -0.19
N PRO A 218 9.80 -7.00 0.49
CA PRO A 218 8.66 -6.11 0.33
C PRO A 218 8.64 -5.47 -1.07
N LEU A 219 7.49 -5.59 -1.73
CA LEU A 219 7.16 -5.00 -3.03
C LEU A 219 6.35 -3.71 -2.81
N VAL A 220 5.22 -3.82 -2.13
CA VAL A 220 4.26 -2.73 -1.91
C VAL A 220 3.82 -2.77 -0.45
N ARG A 221 3.67 -1.59 0.13
CA ARG A 221 3.02 -1.38 1.43
C ARG A 221 1.75 -0.58 1.21
N ALA A 222 0.67 -1.04 1.81
CA ALA A 222 -0.57 -0.32 1.90
C ALA A 222 -1.01 -0.24 3.37
N GLN A 223 -1.89 0.70 3.65
CA GLN A 223 -2.46 0.91 4.97
C GLN A 223 -3.96 1.12 4.81
N ILE A 224 -4.74 0.37 5.57
CA ILE A 224 -6.18 0.58 5.72
C ILE A 224 -6.39 1.20 7.09
N GLU A 225 -6.81 2.46 7.10
CA GLU A 225 -7.28 3.11 8.31
C GLU A 225 -8.78 2.89 8.42
N ARG A 226 -9.21 2.38 9.59
CA ARG A 226 -10.61 2.26 9.96
C ARG A 226 -10.90 3.25 11.08
N ASP A 227 -11.96 4.01 10.88
CA ASP A 227 -12.60 4.80 11.93
C ASP A 227 -13.67 3.94 12.61
N ASP A 228 -13.54 3.63 13.90
CA ASP A 228 -14.46 2.69 14.58
C ASP A 228 -15.86 3.27 14.85
N GLU A 229 -15.98 4.59 14.88
CA GLU A 229 -17.25 5.27 15.09
C GLU A 229 -18.09 5.23 13.81
N THR A 230 -17.48 5.61 12.68
CA THR A 230 -18.16 5.77 11.39
C THR A 230 -18.03 4.56 10.47
N PHE A 231 -17.09 3.65 10.77
CA PHE A 231 -16.62 2.57 9.89
C PHE A 231 -16.12 3.06 8.52
N ALA A 232 -15.77 4.35 8.43
CA ALA A 232 -15.10 4.87 7.25
C ALA A 232 -13.77 4.12 7.07
N LEU A 233 -13.56 3.59 5.88
CA LEU A 233 -12.33 2.91 5.49
C LEU A 233 -11.55 3.80 4.54
N GLN A 234 -10.26 3.97 4.80
CA GLN A 234 -9.33 4.64 3.88
C GLN A 234 -8.17 3.70 3.57
N LEU A 235 -8.08 3.28 2.31
CA LEU A 235 -6.92 2.55 1.81
C LEU A 235 -5.93 3.54 1.21
N ARG A 236 -4.70 3.56 1.74
CA ARG A 236 -3.60 4.39 1.28
C ARG A 236 -2.43 3.52 0.83
N SER A 237 -1.78 3.94 -0.25
CA SER A 237 -0.44 3.44 -0.54
C SER A 237 0.54 4.10 0.41
N MET A 238 1.53 3.33 0.83
CA MET A 238 2.60 3.76 1.71
C MET A 238 3.92 3.49 1.01
N SER A 239 4.89 4.38 1.20
CA SER A 239 6.26 4.03 0.91
C SER A 239 6.71 2.89 1.84
N LEU A 240 7.73 2.12 1.43
CA LEU A 240 8.21 1.01 2.25
C LEU A 240 8.79 1.47 3.60
N ASP A 241 9.21 2.73 3.72
CA ASP A 241 9.63 3.39 4.96
C ASP A 241 8.46 3.99 5.78
N GLY A 242 7.21 3.83 5.32
CA GLY A 242 6.02 4.18 6.09
C GLY A 242 5.50 5.61 5.93
N LYS A 243 5.90 6.31 4.86
CA LYS A 243 5.33 7.61 4.53
C LYS A 243 4.08 7.43 3.66
N PRO A 244 2.95 8.07 3.99
CA PRO A 244 1.77 8.06 3.13
C PRO A 244 2.09 8.61 1.75
N GLN A 245 1.66 7.92 0.70
CA GLN A 245 1.86 8.36 -0.68
C GLN A 245 0.54 8.83 -1.32
N THR A 246 -0.43 7.92 -1.48
CA THR A 246 -1.66 8.20 -2.23
C THR A 246 -2.87 7.57 -1.54
N LEU A 247 -4.00 8.27 -1.50
CA LEU A 247 -5.30 7.66 -1.16
C LEU A 247 -5.78 6.84 -2.36
N ILE A 248 -5.83 5.52 -2.22
CA ILE A 248 -6.24 4.58 -3.26
C ILE A 248 -7.77 4.45 -3.30
N ALA A 249 -8.38 4.30 -2.13
CA ALA A 249 -9.81 4.12 -2.00
C ALA A 249 -10.30 4.67 -0.67
N SER A 250 -11.54 5.15 -0.68
CA SER A 250 -12.28 5.49 0.52
C SER A 250 -13.68 4.88 0.42
N SER A 251 -14.13 4.23 1.50
CA SER A 251 -15.54 3.92 1.69
C SER A 251 -16.15 5.03 2.54
N PRO A 252 -17.16 5.77 2.06
CA PRO A 252 -17.69 6.91 2.79
C PRO A 252 -18.43 6.45 4.07
N GLY A 253 -18.02 6.98 5.22
CA GLY A 253 -18.85 7.02 6.43
C GLY A 253 -19.89 8.16 6.40
N ASP A 254 -19.69 9.15 5.52
CA ASP A 254 -20.45 10.41 5.46
C ASP A 254 -21.55 10.42 4.39
N VAL A 255 -22.19 9.28 4.12
CA VAL A 255 -23.45 9.31 3.37
C VAL A 255 -24.54 9.93 4.27
N GLN A 256 -25.51 10.63 3.67
CA GLN A 256 -26.61 11.23 4.43
C GLN A 256 -27.27 10.15 5.30
N ALA A 257 -27.26 10.38 6.62
CA ALA A 257 -27.86 9.43 7.55
C ALA A 257 -29.37 9.32 7.29
N PRO A 258 -29.97 8.14 7.45
CA PRO A 258 -31.40 8.05 7.63
C PRO A 258 -31.86 9.00 8.76
N PRO A 259 -33.12 9.48 8.74
CA PRO A 259 -33.65 10.31 9.80
C PRO A 259 -33.40 9.69 11.18
N ALA A 260 -33.02 10.52 12.16
CA ALA A 260 -32.66 10.04 13.51
C ALA A 260 -33.76 9.18 14.14
N GLU A 261 -35.03 9.58 13.97
CA GLU A 261 -36.19 8.84 14.46
C GLU A 261 -36.26 7.41 13.90
N TRP A 262 -35.90 7.23 12.62
CA TRP A 262 -35.86 5.90 12.01
C TRP A 262 -34.72 5.06 12.60
N VAL A 263 -33.55 5.66 12.83
CA VAL A 263 -32.41 4.96 13.44
C VAL A 263 -32.73 4.56 14.87
N THR A 264 -33.30 5.45 15.68
CA THR A 264 -33.72 5.17 17.05
C THR A 264 -34.80 4.09 17.11
N GLY A 265 -35.77 4.13 16.19
CA GLY A 265 -36.78 3.08 16.07
C GLY A 265 -36.20 1.71 15.72
N LEU A 266 -35.25 1.68 14.77
CA LEU A 266 -34.54 0.47 14.37
C LEU A 266 -33.69 -0.08 15.53
N GLU A 267 -32.97 0.78 16.24
CA GLU A 267 -32.15 0.41 17.40
C GLU A 267 -33.00 -0.25 18.49
N ALA A 268 -34.16 0.34 18.82
CA ALA A 268 -35.06 -0.23 19.82
C ALA A 268 -35.60 -1.61 19.40
N GLU A 269 -35.94 -1.81 18.13
CA GLU A 269 -36.38 -3.12 17.62
C GLU A 269 -35.25 -4.16 17.67
N LEU A 270 -34.07 -3.81 17.17
CA LEU A 270 -32.95 -4.75 17.09
C LEU A 270 -32.35 -5.06 18.46
N LYS A 271 -32.36 -4.11 19.40
CA LYS A 271 -31.88 -4.32 20.76
C LYS A 271 -32.67 -5.42 21.46
N ALA A 272 -34.01 -5.38 21.33
CA ALA A 272 -34.86 -6.41 21.89
C ALA A 272 -34.57 -7.80 21.29
N LYS A 273 -34.32 -7.89 19.97
CA LYS A 273 -33.94 -9.15 19.31
C LYS A 273 -32.57 -9.65 19.79
N TYR A 274 -31.58 -8.76 19.83
CA TYR A 274 -30.21 -9.07 20.26
C TYR A 274 -30.17 -9.59 21.70
N GLU A 275 -30.88 -8.93 22.63
CA GLU A 275 -30.93 -9.32 24.05
C GLU A 275 -31.60 -10.69 24.27
N ASN A 276 -32.54 -11.07 23.39
CA ASN A 276 -33.23 -12.36 23.45
C ASN A 276 -32.51 -13.47 22.68
N GLY A 277 -31.41 -13.15 21.98
CA GLY A 277 -30.69 -14.10 21.13
C GLY A 277 -31.42 -14.46 19.84
N ASP A 278 -32.36 -13.63 19.40
CA ASP A 278 -33.08 -13.81 18.14
C ASP A 278 -32.21 -13.38 16.95
N ASP A 279 -32.39 -14.03 15.79
CA ASP A 279 -31.83 -13.56 14.52
C ASP A 279 -32.35 -12.13 14.25
N LEU A 280 -31.47 -11.22 13.80
CA LEU A 280 -31.81 -9.82 13.58
C LEU A 280 -32.58 -9.61 12.27
N GLY A 281 -32.34 -10.47 11.28
CA GLY A 281 -32.95 -10.45 9.96
C GLY A 281 -32.82 -11.75 9.17
N THR A 282 -32.89 -11.64 7.85
CA THR A 282 -32.74 -12.78 6.93
C THR A 282 -31.27 -12.99 6.60
N ARG A 283 -30.74 -14.19 6.84
CA ARG A 283 -29.36 -14.53 6.47
C ARG A 283 -29.14 -14.39 4.97
N ILE A 284 -28.03 -13.77 4.59
CA ILE A 284 -27.65 -13.53 3.19
C ILE A 284 -26.20 -13.97 2.92
N LYS A 285 -25.85 -14.12 1.64
CA LYS A 285 -24.48 -14.40 1.20
C LYS A 285 -23.74 -13.10 0.86
N ARG A 286 -22.41 -13.12 0.94
CA ARG A 286 -21.52 -12.01 0.55
C ARG A 286 -21.83 -11.41 -0.84
N ALA A 287 -22.23 -12.24 -1.80
CA ALA A 287 -22.57 -11.79 -3.16
C ALA A 287 -23.78 -10.85 -3.21
N GLU A 288 -24.65 -10.91 -2.20
CA GLU A 288 -25.88 -10.12 -2.08
C GLU A 288 -25.63 -8.77 -1.38
N LEU A 289 -24.43 -8.55 -0.84
CA LEU A 289 -24.07 -7.26 -0.25
C LEU A 289 -23.87 -6.18 -1.30
N PRO A 290 -24.39 -4.95 -1.07
CA PRO A 290 -23.99 -3.77 -1.79
C PRO A 290 -22.46 -3.60 -1.76
N PRO A 291 -21.83 -3.09 -2.85
CA PRO A 291 -20.38 -2.88 -2.88
C PRO A 291 -19.85 -2.03 -1.70
N THR A 292 -20.64 -1.08 -1.22
CA THR A 292 -20.35 -0.18 -0.11
C THR A 292 -20.27 -0.91 1.24
N VAL A 293 -21.18 -1.85 1.52
CA VAL A 293 -21.21 -2.66 2.75
C VAL A 293 -20.20 -3.81 2.68
N ARG A 294 -19.94 -4.32 1.47
CA ARG A 294 -19.04 -5.47 1.24
C ARG A 294 -17.63 -5.24 1.78
N ALA A 295 -17.10 -4.04 1.68
CA ALA A 295 -15.78 -3.71 2.21
C ALA A 295 -15.71 -3.85 3.75
N ALA A 296 -16.77 -3.45 4.46
CA ALA A 296 -16.86 -3.61 5.92
C ALA A 296 -16.97 -5.09 6.31
N PHE A 297 -17.77 -5.86 5.57
CA PHE A 297 -17.88 -7.30 5.78
C PHE A 297 -16.55 -8.02 5.54
N GLU A 298 -15.88 -7.76 4.42
CA GLU A 298 -14.58 -8.37 4.11
C GLU A 298 -13.51 -8.02 5.16
N PHE A 299 -13.59 -6.82 5.74
CA PHE A 299 -12.72 -6.43 6.84
C PHE A 299 -13.01 -7.24 8.11
N ALA A 300 -14.28 -7.35 8.52
CA ALA A 300 -14.67 -8.17 9.67
C ALA A 300 -14.27 -9.64 9.46
N GLU A 301 -14.62 -10.23 8.31
CA GLU A 301 -14.34 -11.64 7.98
C GLU A 301 -12.86 -12.00 8.12
N ARG A 302 -11.94 -11.07 7.83
CA ARG A 302 -10.49 -11.30 7.99
C ARG A 302 -9.99 -11.16 9.43
N ASN A 303 -10.61 -10.28 10.21
CA ASN A 303 -10.13 -9.92 11.55
C ASN A 303 -10.85 -10.69 12.67
N THR A 304 -11.92 -11.42 12.33
CA THR A 304 -12.69 -12.24 13.26
C THR A 304 -12.40 -13.73 13.03
N PRO A 305 -11.59 -14.37 13.90
CA PRO A 305 -11.17 -15.77 13.70
C PRO A 305 -12.32 -16.78 13.82
N ASP A 306 -13.35 -16.45 14.60
CA ASP A 306 -14.48 -17.32 14.90
C ASP A 306 -15.61 -17.24 13.83
N GLY A 307 -15.41 -16.40 12.81
CA GLY A 307 -16.32 -16.22 11.69
C GLY A 307 -17.21 -14.99 11.81
N VAL A 308 -17.90 -14.66 10.71
CA VAL A 308 -18.74 -13.47 10.61
C VAL A 308 -20.10 -13.82 10.01
N GLY A 309 -21.16 -13.34 10.66
CA GLY A 309 -22.55 -13.49 10.20
C GLY A 309 -22.99 -12.31 9.32
N LEU A 310 -23.87 -12.56 8.35
CA LEU A 310 -24.55 -11.49 7.60
C LEU A 310 -26.05 -11.69 7.58
N GLU A 311 -26.77 -10.62 7.88
CA GLU A 311 -28.22 -10.59 7.78
C GLU A 311 -28.70 -9.32 7.08
N LYS A 312 -29.78 -9.46 6.31
CA LYS A 312 -30.52 -8.38 5.69
C LYS A 312 -31.81 -8.14 6.46
N MET A 313 -32.05 -6.89 6.80
CA MET A 313 -33.22 -6.44 7.54
C MET A 313 -34.03 -5.47 6.70
N THR A 314 -35.34 -5.46 6.90
CA THR A 314 -36.23 -4.44 6.32
C THR A 314 -37.03 -3.82 7.45
N PHE A 315 -36.90 -2.51 7.66
CA PHE A 315 -37.59 -1.77 8.71
C PHE A 315 -38.21 -0.50 8.14
N GLN A 316 -39.52 -0.35 8.32
CA GLN A 316 -40.30 0.77 7.80
C GLN A 316 -40.02 1.06 6.31
N GLY A 317 -39.91 0.00 5.51
CA GLY A 317 -39.67 0.08 4.06
C GLY A 317 -38.22 0.39 3.64
N LYS A 318 -37.27 0.44 4.58
CA LYS A 318 -35.84 0.64 4.29
C LYS A 318 -35.02 -0.61 4.59
N THR A 319 -33.97 -0.82 3.81
CA THR A 319 -33.04 -1.95 3.99
C THR A 319 -31.90 -1.58 4.92
N ALA A 320 -31.53 -2.50 5.81
CA ALA A 320 -30.30 -2.44 6.58
C ALA A 320 -29.59 -3.80 6.58
N TYR A 321 -28.30 -3.80 6.89
CA TYR A 321 -27.44 -4.99 6.88
C TYR A 321 -26.76 -5.13 8.24
N ALA A 322 -26.90 -6.29 8.88
CA ALA A 322 -26.19 -6.63 10.11
C ALA A 322 -24.96 -7.47 9.78
N ILE A 323 -23.82 -7.07 10.35
CA ILE A 323 -22.56 -7.82 10.29
C ILE A 323 -22.21 -8.22 11.73
N HIS A 324 -22.11 -9.52 11.97
CA HIS A 324 -21.85 -10.10 13.29
C HIS A 324 -20.39 -10.53 13.38
N ASP A 325 -19.68 -10.08 14.39
CA ASP A 325 -18.35 -10.56 14.75
C ASP A 325 -18.51 -11.57 15.91
N TYR A 326 -18.17 -12.84 15.65
CA TYR A 326 -18.27 -13.92 16.64
C TYR A 326 -17.01 -14.10 17.51
N SER A 327 -16.17 -13.07 17.70
CA SER A 327 -15.01 -13.17 18.60
C SER A 327 -15.39 -13.26 20.10
N CYS A 328 -14.38 -13.35 20.98
CA CYS A 328 -14.54 -13.31 22.45
C CYS A 328 -15.31 -12.09 22.99
N VAL A 329 -15.55 -11.09 22.14
CA VAL A 329 -16.54 -10.04 22.31
C VAL A 329 -17.52 -10.13 21.15
N SER A 330 -18.71 -10.68 21.40
CA SER A 330 -19.75 -10.71 20.37
C SER A 330 -20.22 -9.29 20.11
N SER A 331 -20.09 -8.86 18.85
CA SER A 331 -20.54 -7.53 18.44
C SER A 331 -21.30 -7.60 17.13
N VAL A 332 -22.24 -6.67 16.98
CA VAL A 332 -23.02 -6.53 15.75
C VAL A 332 -22.93 -5.09 15.30
N ALA A 333 -22.58 -4.87 14.04
CA ALA A 333 -22.63 -3.56 13.41
C ALA A 333 -23.75 -3.53 12.36
N ILE A 334 -24.59 -2.51 12.43
CA ILE A 334 -25.74 -2.31 11.54
C ILE A 334 -25.40 -1.23 10.52
N PHE A 335 -25.62 -1.52 9.24
CA PHE A 335 -25.31 -0.64 8.12
C PHE A 335 -26.54 -0.32 7.29
N SER A 336 -26.61 0.89 6.73
CA SER A 336 -27.57 1.23 5.69
C SER A 336 -27.19 0.58 4.36
N GLU A 337 -28.09 0.63 3.37
CA GLU A 337 -27.81 0.17 2.00
C GLU A 337 -26.66 0.94 1.35
N GLU A 338 -26.48 2.20 1.72
CA GLU A 338 -25.39 3.05 1.26
C GLU A 338 -24.06 2.77 1.97
N GLY A 339 -24.02 1.84 2.94
CA GLY A 339 -22.80 1.44 3.64
C GLY A 339 -22.45 2.27 4.86
N LYS A 340 -23.36 3.13 5.33
CA LYS A 340 -23.15 3.91 6.55
C LYS A 340 -23.45 3.06 7.78
N LYS A 341 -22.54 3.04 8.76
CA LYS A 341 -22.83 2.45 10.08
C LYS A 341 -23.92 3.27 10.76
N LEU A 342 -24.98 2.59 11.16
CA LEU A 342 -26.14 3.17 11.83
C LEU A 342 -25.96 3.11 13.36
N PHE A 343 -25.56 1.95 13.88
CA PHE A 343 -25.24 1.72 15.29
C PHE A 343 -24.56 0.34 15.45
N SER A 344 -24.15 0.00 16.66
CA SER A 344 -23.58 -1.31 16.99
C SER A 344 -23.93 -1.77 18.39
N PHE A 345 -24.07 -3.08 18.55
CA PHE A 345 -24.19 -3.77 19.84
C PHE A 345 -22.86 -4.42 20.20
N VAL A 346 -22.53 -4.44 21.49
CA VAL A 346 -21.38 -5.15 22.06
C VAL A 346 -21.87 -5.82 23.33
N SER A 347 -21.69 -7.14 23.45
CA SER A 347 -22.01 -7.90 24.67
C SER A 347 -20.76 -8.33 25.41
#